data_AF-A0A7C1BYY8-F1
#
_entry.id   AF-A0A7C1BYY8-F1
#
_cell.length_a   1.000
_cell.length_b   1.000
_cell.length_c   1.000
_cell.angle_alpha   90.00
_cell.angle_beta   90.00
_cell.angle_gamma   90.00
#
_symmetry.space_group_name_H-M   'P 1'
#
loop_
_entity.id
_entity.type
_entity.pdbx_description
1 polymer ?
#
loop_
_entity_poly.entity_id
_entity_poly.type
_entity_poly.pdbx_seq_one_letter_code
_entity_poly.pdbx_strand_id
1 'polypeptide(L)'
;TFGYIIGFVIASYFIGKSIENRKKTLTGIIFIMLSGIFIIYLSGMLWLSIYLKISLLKSFYLGVLPFIPYDIIKAVVAGIISKSILNSR
;
A
#
# COMPACT_ATOMS: atom_id res chain seq x y z
N THR A 1 -3.59 12.49 -8.84
CA THR A 1 -2.50 11.49 -8.67
C THR A 1 -1.41 11.95 -7.72
N PHE A 2 -1.10 13.25 -7.61
CA PHE A 2 -0.04 13.76 -6.72
C PHE A 2 -0.09 13.24 -5.26
N GLY A 3 -1.27 13.16 -4.64
CA GLY A 3 -1.41 12.59 -3.29
C GLY A 3 -0.98 11.13 -3.16
N TYR A 4 -1.11 10.32 -4.22
CA TYR A 4 -0.62 8.93 -4.21
C TYR A 4 0.91 8.91 -4.22
N ILE A 5 1.56 9.84 -4.92
CA ILE A 5 3.03 9.97 -4.97
C ILE A 5 3.60 10.31 -3.60
N ILE A 6 2.98 11.28 -2.90
CA ILE A 6 3.35 11.59 -1.51
C ILE A 6 3.14 10.35 -0.63
N GLY A 7 1.99 9.69 -0.78
CA GLY A 7 1.69 8.44 -0.09
C GLY A 7 2.74 7.34 -0.31
N PHE A 8 3.29 7.22 -1.52
CA PHE A 8 4.36 6.26 -1.84
C PHE A 8 5.64 6.51 -1.05
N VAL A 9 6.06 7.78 -0.92
CA VAL A 9 7.25 8.14 -0.13
C VAL A 9 7.05 7.74 1.32
N ILE A 10 5.90 8.09 1.91
CA ILE A 10 5.58 7.74 3.30
C ILE A 10 5.49 6.23 3.49
N ALA A 11 4.80 5.52 2.58
CA ALA A 11 4.63 4.08 2.63
C ALA A 11 5.97 3.34 2.52
N SER A 12 6.90 3.78 1.67
CA SER A 12 8.22 3.16 1.53
C SER A 12 9.02 3.21 2.83
N TYR A 13 9.04 4.36 3.50
CA TYR A 13 9.69 4.52 4.81
C TYR A 13 9.01 3.66 5.88
N PHE A 14 7.67 3.68 5.92
CA PHE A 14 6.89 2.87 6.86
C PHE A 14 7.16 1.37 6.69
N ILE A 15 7.14 0.86 5.46
CA ILE A 15 7.40 -0.55 5.16
C ILE A 15 8.82 -0.93 5.57
N GLY A 16 9.83 -0.14 5.15
CA GLY A 16 11.23 -0.39 5.46
C GLY A 16 11.49 -0.45 6.96
N LYS A 17 10.98 0.53 7.70
CA LYS A 17 11.10 0.57 9.16
C LYS A 17 10.35 -0.57 9.86
N SER A 18 9.17 -0.93 9.34
CA SER A 18 8.33 -1.98 9.95
C SER A 18 8.92 -3.38 9.80
N ILE A 19 9.71 -3.62 8.75
CA ILE A 19 10.28 -4.95 8.47
C ILE A 19 11.66 -5.18 9.08
N GLU A 20 12.40 -4.12 9.40
CA GLU A 20 13.77 -4.18 9.93
C GLU A 20 13.89 -5.06 11.18
N ASN A 21 12.98 -4.87 12.14
CA ASN A 21 13.02 -5.53 13.46
C ASN A 21 12.00 -6.67 13.63
N ARG A 22 11.40 -7.16 12.54
CA ARG A 22 10.36 -8.21 12.60
C ARG A 22 10.82 -9.53 11.99
N LYS A 23 10.27 -10.63 12.50
CA LYS A 23 10.38 -11.95 11.85
C LYS A 23 9.73 -11.85 10.48
N LYS A 24 10.49 -12.21 9.43
CA LYS A 24 10.09 -12.11 8.03
C LYS A 24 9.21 -13.31 7.64
N THR A 25 8.07 -13.44 8.31
CA THR A 25 7.02 -14.42 7.97
C THR A 25 6.24 -13.94 6.76
N LEU A 26 5.71 -14.87 5.96
CA LEU A 26 4.92 -14.52 4.76
C LEU A 26 3.72 -13.65 5.12
N THR A 27 2.98 -14.03 6.17
CA THR A 27 1.83 -13.27 6.68
C THR A 27 2.23 -11.87 7.15
N GLY A 28 3.34 -11.75 7.89
CA GLY A 28 3.84 -10.47 8.36
C GLY A 28 4.21 -9.52 7.21
N ILE A 29 4.86 -10.04 6.17
CA ILE A 29 5.21 -9.27 4.97
C ILE A 29 3.94 -8.77 4.27
N ILE A 30 2.97 -9.66 4.02
CA ILE A 30 1.70 -9.29 3.38
C ILE A 30 0.97 -8.20 4.17
N PHE A 31 0.87 -8.33 5.50
CA PHE A 31 0.24 -7.32 6.35
C PHE A 31 0.94 -5.96 6.25
N ILE A 32 2.27 -5.92 6.32
CA ILE A 32 3.04 -4.68 6.20
C ILE A 32 2.82 -4.03 4.83
N MET A 33 2.78 -4.82 3.75
CA MET A 33 2.49 -4.33 2.40
C MET A 33 1.08 -3.74 2.28
N LEU A 34 0.07 -4.42 2.83
CA LEU A 34 -1.31 -3.91 2.86
C LEU A 34 -1.43 -2.61 3.66
N SER A 35 -0.70 -2.49 4.78
CA SER A 35 -0.63 -1.23 5.53
C SER A 35 0.00 -0.10 4.70
N GLY A 36 1.03 -0.40 3.90
CA GLY A 36 1.59 0.56 2.95
C GLY A 36 0.60 1.01 1.88
N ILE A 37 -0.14 0.07 1.29
CA ILE A 37 -1.22 0.37 0.33
C ILE A 37 -2.28 1.27 0.97
N PHE A 38 -2.66 1.00 2.23
CA PHE A 38 -3.59 1.84 2.98
C PHE A 38 -3.10 3.29 3.12
N ILE A 39 -1.81 3.49 3.46
CA ILE A 39 -1.21 4.83 3.54
C ILE A 39 -1.27 5.56 2.18
N ILE A 40 -0.97 4.84 1.10
CA ILE A 40 -1.03 5.37 -0.28
C ILE A 40 -2.46 5.80 -0.62
N TYR A 41 -3.44 4.94 -0.37
CA TYR A 41 -4.85 5.23 -0.66
C TYR A 41 -5.41 6.35 0.19
N LEU A 42 -5.07 6.43 1.47
CA LEU A 42 -5.53 7.51 2.34
C LEU A 42 -5.01 8.86 1.82
N SER A 43 -3.71 8.93 1.51
CA SER A 43 -3.07 10.14 0.98
C SER A 43 -3.63 10.52 -0.40
N GLY A 44 -3.80 9.53 -1.28
CA GLY A 44 -4.33 9.70 -2.62
C GLY A 44 -5.80 10.14 -2.64
N MET A 45 -6.65 9.49 -1.82
CA MET A 45 -8.08 9.77 -1.70
C MET A 45 -8.33 11.17 -1.14
N LEU A 46 -7.60 11.58 -0.08
CA LEU A 46 -7.71 12.93 0.48
C LEU A 46 -7.34 14.00 -0.55
N TRP A 47 -6.22 13.81 -1.25
CA TRP A 47 -5.83 14.72 -2.33
C TRP A 47 -6.84 14.75 -3.46
N LEU A 48 -7.35 13.59 -3.89
CA LEU A 48 -8.30 13.48 -5.00
C LEU A 48 -9.61 14.19 -4.69
N SER A 49 -10.10 14.05 -3.46
CA SER A 49 -11.28 14.74 -2.92
C SER A 49 -11.12 16.26 -3.02
N ILE A 50 -9.98 16.79 -2.55
CA ILE A 50 -9.68 18.23 -2.57
C ILE A 50 -9.51 18.76 -4.00
N TYR A 51 -8.73 18.05 -4.82
CA TYR A 51 -8.38 18.49 -6.17
C TYR A 51 -9.59 18.51 -7.11
N LEU A 52 -10.44 17.47 -7.06
CA LEU A 52 -11.65 17.38 -7.88
C LEU A 52 -12.88 18.02 -7.24
N LYS A 53 -12.77 18.52 -5.99
CA LYS A 53 -13.88 19.07 -5.20
C LYS A 53 -15.09 18.11 -5.13
N ILE A 54 -14.81 16.82 -4.93
CA ILE A 54 -15.82 15.76 -4.81
C ILE A 54 -15.92 15.27 -3.37
N SER A 55 -17.00 14.57 -3.02
CA SER A 55 -17.11 13.96 -1.69
C SER A 55 -16.08 12.85 -1.47
N LEU A 56 -15.70 12.62 -0.21
CA LEU A 56 -14.80 11.52 0.17
C LEU A 56 -15.32 10.18 -0.33
N LEU A 57 -16.63 9.93 -0.22
CA LEU A 57 -17.25 8.71 -0.72
C LEU A 57 -17.04 8.55 -2.24
N LYS A 58 -17.25 9.61 -3.03
CA LYS A 58 -17.01 9.57 -4.48
C LYS A 58 -15.54 9.37 -4.81
N SER A 59 -14.63 9.98 -4.05
CA SER A 59 -13.19 9.78 -4.21
C SER A 59 -12.75 8.35 -3.88
N PHE A 60 -13.41 7.67 -2.93
CA PHE A 60 -13.18 6.26 -2.64
C PHE A 60 -13.57 5.36 -3.82
N TYR A 61 -14.78 5.57 -4.39
CA TYR A 61 -15.25 4.79 -5.54
C TYR A 61 -14.38 4.97 -6.78
N LEU A 62 -13.83 6.16 -7.00
CA LEU A 62 -12.99 6.45 -8.17
C LEU A 62 -11.52 6.12 -7.95
N GLY A 63 -11.01 6.34 -6.74
CA GLY A 63 -9.59 6.36 -6.44
C GLY A 63 -9.07 5.21 -5.59
N VAL A 64 -9.95 4.37 -5.04
CA VAL A 64 -9.57 3.29 -4.12
C VAL A 64 -10.22 1.97 -4.53
N LEU A 65 -11.55 1.90 -4.56
CA LEU A 65 -12.30 0.68 -4.77
C LEU A 65 -11.88 -0.16 -6.00
N PRO A 66 -11.70 0.40 -7.21
CA PRO A 66 -11.34 -0.39 -8.38
C PRO A 66 -9.93 -0.99 -8.32
N PHE A 67 -9.05 -0.46 -7.46
CA PHE A 67 -7.65 -0.88 -7.37
C PHE A 67 -7.41 -1.95 -6.30
N ILE A 68 -8.30 -2.07 -5.30
CA ILE A 68 -8.18 -3.02 -4.18
C ILE A 68 -7.91 -4.47 -4.66
N PRO A 69 -8.66 -5.05 -5.61
CA PRO A 69 -8.46 -6.45 -5.98
C PRO A 69 -7.06 -6.70 -6.55
N TYR A 70 -6.59 -5.79 -7.41
CA TYR A 70 -5.28 -5.88 -8.03
C TYR A 70 -4.16 -5.74 -7.01
N ASP A 71 -4.31 -4.85 -6.04
CA ASP A 71 -3.28 -4.60 -5.04
C ASP A 71 -3.22 -5.70 -3.97
N ILE A 72 -4.34 -6.38 -3.67
CA ILE A 72 -4.32 -7.61 -2.85
C ILE A 72 -3.52 -8.70 -3.57
N ILE A 73 -3.78 -8.93 -4.86
CA ILE A 73 -3.04 -9.93 -5.65
C ILE A 73 -1.55 -9.59 -5.65
N LYS A 74 -1.18 -8.32 -5.91
CA LYS A 74 0.21 -7.88 -5.86
C LYS A 74 0.85 -8.08 -4.49
N ALA A 75 0.14 -7.79 -3.40
CA ALA A 75 0.67 -7.97 -2.05
C ALA A 75 0.98 -9.45 -1.74
N VAL A 76 0.09 -10.37 -2.17
CA VAL A 76 0.32 -11.81 -2.03
C VAL A 76 1.52 -12.26 -2.85
N VAL A 77 1.57 -11.89 -4.14
CA VAL A 77 2.67 -12.26 -5.05
C VAL A 77 4.00 -11.73 -4.53
N ALA A 78 4.05 -10.45 -4.14
CA ALA A 78 5.25 -9.84 -3.60
C ALA A 78 5.68 -10.47 -2.27
N GLY A 79 4.73 -10.85 -1.40
CA GLY A 79 5.02 -11.60 -0.18
C GLY A 79 5.71 -12.94 -0.46
N ILE A 80 5.19 -13.71 -1.43
CA ILE A 80 5.77 -15.00 -1.84
C ILE A 80 7.18 -14.81 -2.40
N ILE A 81 7.36 -13.86 -3.32
CA ILE A 81 8.66 -13.56 -3.93
C ILE A 81 9.67 -13.11 -2.87
N SER A 82 9.27 -12.18 -1.98
CA SER A 82 10.12 -11.69 -0.90
C SER A 82 10.57 -12.83 0.01
N LYS A 83 9.66 -13.74 0.38
CA LYS A 83 10.00 -14.90 1.20
C LYS A 83 10.95 -15.87 0.51
N SER A 84 10.77 -16.10 -0.80
CA SER A 84 11.68 -16.93 -1.59
C SER A 84 13.09 -16.35 -1.61
N ILE A 85 13.24 -15.04 -1.88
CA ILE A 85 14.55 -14.37 -1.91
C ILE A 85 15.22 -14.42 -0.52
N LEU A 86 14.46 -14.22 0.54
CA LEU A 86 14.97 -14.24 1.91
C LEU A 86 15.41 -15.63 2.38
N ASN A 87 14.80 -16.70 1.87
CA ASN A 87 15.20 -18.08 2.20
C ASN A 87 16.40 -18.54 1.36
N SER A 88 16.71 -17.87 0.24
CA SER A 88 17.88 -18.15 -0.60
C SER A 88 19.15 -17.44 -0.14
N ARG A 89 19.11 -16.67 0.95
CA ARG A 89 20.25 -16.05 1.62
C ARG A 89 20.53 -16.76 2.93
#